data_AF-A0A836H8W2-F1
#
_entry.id   AF-A0A836H8W2-F1
#
_cell.length_a   1.000
_cell.length_b   1.000
_cell.length_c   1.000
_cell.angle_alpha   90.00
_cell.angle_beta   90.00
_cell.angle_gamma   90.00
#
_symmetry.space_group_name_H-M   'P 1'
#
loop_
_entity.id
_entity.type
_entity.pdbx_description
1 polymer ?
#
loop_
_entity_poly.entity_id
_entity_poly.type
_entity_poly.pdbx_seq_one_letter_code
_entity_poly.pdbx_strand_id
1 'polypeptide(L)'
;MSAGKNMHAAASKKRGEARSANASKVVLTESLFATDAEKHATSKSLYGDSSARISSNISTIHDHQRLRAYEVIFRNVRGKTLLHLGCGMGLYTMLAARGMAKMVIGIDSSAIVDAARVVAEQNDLKNIRFIRGRLCEVLHQLPDGIKFDYVLCEWMGPLLLNERVLTDALYARDHLLTEAGALCPNRASLHVAAVSDYSFRLDTEDFWSNVYGFQMEPMKELVRQEVEMCAIPGSNIVSAPCLAHTVHMDTLEGLTAEETAAYEAQANESAASRDNEEENPVERRWVPAAVAQKGYEAAFTLSISRDATVHYLTFYLDAAFTSKTNPGANFVLAVRPGGANNWTEVSVGLREPLPVMAGEKIQGRVRVYTPADKGGKITVVEVTAKTAGQVAVIETSGTYYYQSY
;
A
#
# COMPACT_ATOMS: atom_id res chain seq x y z
N MET A 1 -73.29 -51.01 25.03
CA MET A 1 -72.96 -52.36 24.54
C MET A 1 -71.47 -52.55 24.77
N SER A 2 -71.09 -53.53 25.60
CA SER A 2 -69.75 -54.12 25.61
C SER A 2 -69.56 -54.89 24.27
N ALA A 3 -68.41 -55.38 23.82
CA ALA A 3 -67.10 -55.70 24.38
C ALA A 3 -66.12 -55.93 23.21
N GLY A 4 -64.82 -56.06 23.50
CA GLY A 4 -63.84 -56.71 22.60
C GLY A 4 -62.40 -56.21 22.81
N LYS A 5 -61.73 -56.58 23.92
CA LYS A 5 -60.60 -57.54 24.01
C LYS A 5 -59.44 -57.26 23.02
N ASN A 6 -58.32 -56.68 23.47
CA ASN A 6 -57.10 -57.31 24.05
C ASN A 6 -56.35 -58.30 23.13
N MET A 7 -55.13 -57.96 22.68
CA MET A 7 -53.84 -58.56 23.13
C MET A 7 -52.66 -58.30 22.17
N HIS A 8 -51.46 -58.38 22.77
CA HIS A 8 -50.08 -58.32 22.24
C HIS A 8 -49.49 -56.91 22.07
N ALA A 9 -48.75 -56.35 23.05
CA ALA A 9 -47.41 -56.74 23.53
C ALA A 9 -46.39 -56.91 22.38
N ALA A 10 -45.16 -56.43 22.40
CA ALA A 10 -44.39 -55.54 23.25
C ALA A 10 -42.99 -55.51 22.61
N ALA A 11 -42.38 -54.33 22.38
CA ALA A 11 -40.91 -54.23 22.40
C ALA A 11 -40.41 -52.78 22.33
N SER A 12 -39.47 -52.52 23.23
CA SER A 12 -38.40 -51.51 23.15
C SER A 12 -38.66 -50.11 23.72
N LYS A 13 -38.20 -50.03 24.97
CA LYS A 13 -37.86 -48.86 25.79
C LYS A 13 -36.78 -47.97 25.15
N LYS A 14 -36.83 -46.70 25.56
CA LYS A 14 -35.74 -45.70 25.68
C LYS A 14 -35.23 -45.03 24.39
N ARG A 15 -35.65 -43.77 24.21
CA ARG A 15 -34.77 -42.58 24.24
C ARG A 15 -35.61 -41.31 24.10
N GLY A 16 -35.47 -40.38 25.03
CA GLY A 16 -36.08 -39.05 24.91
C GLY A 16 -36.20 -38.29 26.22
N GLU A 17 -35.14 -38.21 27.02
CA GLU A 17 -35.03 -37.16 28.03
C GLU A 17 -34.45 -35.89 27.40
N ALA A 18 -35.04 -34.76 27.75
CA ALA A 18 -34.50 -33.39 27.80
C ALA A 18 -33.99 -32.72 26.51
N ARG A 19 -34.74 -31.71 26.05
CA ARG A 19 -34.21 -30.47 25.43
C ARG A 19 -35.01 -29.30 26.03
N SER A 20 -34.56 -28.72 27.14
CA SER A 20 -33.62 -27.59 27.23
C SER A 20 -34.14 -26.32 26.55
N ALA A 21 -34.35 -25.32 27.38
CA ALA A 21 -34.70 -23.94 27.09
C ALA A 21 -33.66 -23.22 26.22
N ASN A 22 -34.10 -22.09 25.63
CA ASN A 22 -33.31 -21.09 24.93
C ASN A 22 -32.48 -21.58 23.73
N ALA A 23 -33.15 -21.84 22.61
CA ALA A 23 -32.52 -21.58 21.32
C ALA A 23 -32.46 -20.07 21.12
N SER A 24 -31.37 -19.43 21.54
CA SER A 24 -31.03 -18.10 21.07
C SER A 24 -31.10 -18.12 19.54
N LYS A 25 -31.81 -17.16 18.96
CA LYS A 25 -31.77 -16.92 17.51
C LYS A 25 -30.31 -16.73 17.15
N VAL A 26 -29.71 -17.72 16.50
CA VAL A 26 -28.41 -17.55 15.85
C VAL A 26 -28.66 -16.56 14.72
N VAL A 27 -28.30 -15.30 14.94
CA VAL A 27 -28.28 -14.28 13.91
C VAL A 27 -27.10 -14.66 13.01
N LEU A 28 -27.40 -15.37 11.91
CA LEU A 28 -26.44 -15.89 10.92
C LEU A 28 -25.67 -14.81 10.13
N THR A 29 -25.74 -13.55 10.56
CA THR A 29 -25.11 -12.40 9.89
C THR A 29 -24.12 -11.65 10.78
N GLU A 30 -23.96 -12.02 12.05
CA GLU A 30 -22.83 -11.52 12.83
C GLU A 30 -21.58 -12.26 12.37
N SER A 31 -20.62 -11.54 11.81
CA SER A 31 -19.28 -12.07 11.60
C SER A 31 -18.77 -12.58 12.96
N LEU A 32 -18.70 -13.90 13.12
CA LEU A 32 -18.30 -14.56 14.38
C LEU A 32 -16.88 -14.18 14.84
N PHE A 33 -16.16 -13.43 14.03
CA PHE A 33 -14.78 -12.99 14.24
C PHE A 33 -14.62 -11.46 14.31
N ALA A 34 -15.70 -10.68 14.21
CA ALA A 34 -15.61 -9.23 14.37
C ALA A 34 -15.35 -8.88 15.85
N THR A 35 -14.32 -8.07 16.09
CA THR A 35 -14.08 -7.41 17.38
C THR A 35 -15.28 -6.54 17.75
N ASP A 36 -15.47 -6.24 19.05
CA ASP A 36 -16.60 -5.39 19.47
C ASP A 36 -16.53 -3.98 18.87
N ALA A 37 -15.32 -3.48 18.57
CA ALA A 37 -15.13 -2.24 17.81
C ALA A 37 -15.66 -2.35 16.36
N GLU A 38 -15.40 -3.47 15.68
CA GLU A 38 -15.87 -3.69 14.30
C GLU A 38 -17.38 -3.91 14.21
N LYS A 39 -18.00 -4.53 15.22
CA LYS A 39 -19.47 -4.69 15.27
C LYS A 39 -20.22 -3.36 15.30
N HIS A 40 -19.58 -2.31 15.84
CA HIS A 40 -20.13 -0.97 15.94
C HIS A 40 -19.48 0.02 14.96
N ALA A 41 -18.55 -0.44 14.12
CA ALA A 41 -17.94 0.38 13.09
C ALA A 41 -19.02 0.78 12.07
N THR A 42 -19.14 2.08 11.84
CA THR A 42 -20.02 2.64 10.81
C THR A 42 -19.21 2.89 9.54
N SER A 43 -19.87 3.16 8.41
CA SER A 43 -19.18 3.66 7.22
C SER A 43 -18.34 4.91 7.54
N LYS A 44 -18.82 5.77 8.45
CA LYS A 44 -18.10 6.97 8.95
C LYS A 44 -16.75 6.65 9.58
N SER A 45 -16.66 5.60 10.41
CA SER A 45 -15.39 5.22 11.05
C SER A 45 -14.36 4.63 10.07
N LEU A 46 -14.78 4.22 8.88
CA LEU A 46 -13.89 3.68 7.82
C LEU A 46 -13.46 4.72 6.78
N TYR A 47 -14.13 5.88 6.68
CA TYR A 47 -13.78 6.91 5.68
C TYR A 47 -12.36 7.49 5.88
N GLY A 48 -11.84 7.47 7.11
CA GLY A 48 -10.46 7.88 7.43
C GLY A 48 -9.48 6.73 7.63
N ASP A 49 -9.92 5.48 7.48
CA ASP A 49 -9.12 4.28 7.71
C ASP A 49 -9.65 3.12 6.85
N SER A 50 -9.42 3.24 5.53
CA SER A 50 -9.85 2.23 4.56
C SER A 50 -9.16 0.89 4.76
N SER A 51 -7.95 0.90 5.33
CA SER A 51 -7.14 -0.27 5.70
C SER A 51 -7.74 -1.08 6.85
N ALA A 52 -8.55 -0.46 7.72
CA ALA A 52 -9.25 -1.16 8.80
C ALA A 52 -10.32 -2.13 8.29
N ARG A 53 -10.77 -1.97 7.04
CA ARG A 53 -11.79 -2.84 6.47
C ARG A 53 -11.21 -4.23 6.17
N ILE A 54 -11.76 -5.27 6.80
CA ILE A 54 -11.34 -6.67 6.60
C ILE A 54 -11.27 -7.06 5.13
N SER A 55 -12.26 -6.69 4.31
CA SER A 55 -12.29 -7.05 2.89
C SER A 55 -11.13 -6.46 2.09
N SER A 56 -10.61 -5.29 2.48
CA SER A 56 -9.46 -4.65 1.81
C SER A 56 -8.17 -5.44 1.99
N ASN A 57 -8.09 -6.28 3.04
CA ASN A 57 -6.91 -7.07 3.37
C ASN A 57 -6.88 -8.44 2.66
N ILE A 58 -7.96 -8.83 1.96
CA ILE A 58 -8.04 -10.11 1.24
C ILE A 58 -7.01 -10.16 0.11
N SER A 59 -6.79 -9.05 -0.60
CA SER A 59 -5.78 -8.95 -1.66
C SER A 59 -4.37 -9.28 -1.14
N THR A 60 -4.02 -8.80 0.05
CA THR A 60 -2.73 -9.07 0.70
C THR A 60 -2.48 -10.56 0.94
N ILE A 61 -3.53 -11.32 1.29
CA ILE A 61 -3.43 -12.76 1.53
C ILE A 61 -3.22 -13.54 0.22
N HIS A 62 -3.86 -13.08 -0.86
CA HIS A 62 -3.75 -13.69 -2.19
C HIS A 62 -2.54 -13.24 -2.99
N ASP A 63 -1.79 -12.25 -2.51
CA ASP A 63 -0.53 -11.83 -3.11
C ASP A 63 0.60 -12.81 -2.78
N HIS A 64 0.58 -13.93 -3.49
CA HIS A 64 1.60 -14.98 -3.36
C HIS A 64 2.97 -14.56 -3.87
N GLN A 65 3.06 -13.56 -4.75
CA GLN A 65 4.37 -13.08 -5.24
C GLN A 65 5.09 -12.34 -4.12
N ARG A 66 4.42 -11.36 -3.51
CA ARG A 66 4.93 -10.60 -2.38
C ARG A 66 5.22 -11.51 -1.19
N LEU A 67 4.29 -12.39 -0.83
CA LEU A 67 4.50 -13.35 0.27
C LEU A 67 5.75 -14.21 0.08
N ARG A 68 5.95 -14.80 -1.11
CA ARG A 68 7.13 -15.64 -1.41
C ARG A 68 8.43 -14.86 -1.36
N ALA A 69 8.42 -13.59 -1.76
CA ALA A 69 9.59 -12.74 -1.70
C ALA A 69 10.01 -12.51 -0.24
N TYR A 70 9.07 -12.17 0.65
CA TYR A 70 9.36 -11.94 2.07
C TYR A 70 9.60 -13.22 2.89
N GLU A 71 9.13 -14.39 2.44
CA GLU A 71 9.41 -15.67 3.11
C GLU A 71 10.90 -15.90 3.37
N VAL A 72 11.76 -15.42 2.46
CA VAL A 72 13.20 -15.56 2.64
C VAL A 72 13.70 -14.80 3.87
N ILE A 73 13.09 -13.67 4.20
CA ILE A 73 13.40 -12.94 5.43
C ILE A 73 12.91 -13.75 6.63
N PHE A 74 11.67 -14.26 6.61
CA PHE A 74 11.10 -15.03 7.72
C PHE A 74 11.85 -16.34 8.02
N ARG A 75 12.59 -16.89 7.05
CA ARG A 75 13.48 -18.05 7.27
C ARG A 75 14.80 -17.66 7.96
N ASN A 76 15.19 -16.39 7.89
CA ASN A 76 16.47 -15.86 8.37
C ASN A 76 16.37 -14.96 9.62
N VAL A 77 15.17 -14.88 10.24
CA VAL A 77 14.92 -14.08 11.45
C VAL A 77 15.16 -14.82 12.77
N ARG A 78 15.52 -16.11 12.75
CA ARG A 78 15.72 -16.89 13.99
C ARG A 78 16.70 -16.20 14.93
N GLY A 79 16.25 -15.92 16.16
CA GLY A 79 17.06 -15.24 17.19
C GLY A 79 17.28 -13.74 16.98
N LYS A 80 16.70 -13.15 15.93
CA LYS A 80 16.85 -11.72 15.58
C LYS A 80 15.64 -10.88 15.98
N THR A 81 15.82 -9.57 16.07
CA THR A 81 14.74 -8.61 16.32
C THR A 81 14.23 -8.03 15.00
N LEU A 82 12.90 -7.91 14.87
CA LEU A 82 12.25 -7.37 13.66
C LEU A 82 11.24 -6.29 14.00
N LEU A 83 11.33 -5.15 13.30
CA LEU A 83 10.32 -4.09 13.30
C LEU A 83 9.57 -4.16 11.96
N HIS A 84 8.24 -4.14 11.99
CA HIS A 84 7.40 -4.12 10.80
C HIS A 84 6.53 -2.85 10.82
N LEU A 85 6.87 -1.88 9.99
CA LEU A 85 6.14 -0.62 9.83
C LEU A 85 5.08 -0.76 8.73
N GLY A 86 3.88 -0.23 8.95
CA GLY A 86 2.75 -0.43 8.04
C GLY A 86 2.29 -1.89 8.04
N CYS A 87 2.22 -2.51 9.22
CA CYS A 87 2.03 -3.95 9.31
C CYS A 87 0.63 -4.45 8.92
N GLY A 88 -0.36 -3.56 8.79
CA GLY A 88 -1.75 -3.88 8.46
C GLY A 88 -2.31 -5.00 9.33
N MET A 89 -2.93 -6.01 8.70
CA MET A 89 -3.45 -7.20 9.37
C MET A 89 -2.39 -8.10 10.04
N GLY A 90 -1.11 -7.76 9.93
CA GLY A 90 -0.04 -8.40 10.69
C GLY A 90 0.42 -9.76 10.18
N LEU A 91 0.04 -10.18 8.96
CA LEU A 91 0.41 -11.49 8.41
C LEU A 91 1.92 -11.71 8.41
N TYR A 92 2.70 -10.77 7.87
CA TYR A 92 4.17 -10.87 7.82
C TYR A 92 4.80 -10.79 9.20
N THR A 93 4.23 -10.01 10.11
CA THR A 93 4.64 -9.92 11.52
C THR A 93 4.51 -11.29 12.21
N MET A 94 3.37 -11.95 12.02
CA MET A 94 3.10 -13.29 12.56
C MET A 94 3.99 -14.36 11.93
N LEU A 95 4.25 -14.28 10.62
CA LEU A 95 5.18 -15.20 9.93
C LEU A 95 6.61 -15.06 10.45
N ALA A 96 7.08 -13.84 10.70
CA ALA A 96 8.38 -13.58 11.32
C ALA A 96 8.43 -14.14 12.75
N ALA A 97 7.38 -13.96 13.55
CA ALA A 97 7.28 -14.49 14.90
C ALA A 97 7.37 -16.03 14.90
N ARG A 98 6.63 -16.69 14.00
CA ARG A 98 6.69 -18.14 13.77
C ARG A 98 8.06 -18.62 13.28
N GLY A 99 8.83 -17.75 12.62
CA GLY A 99 10.22 -17.97 12.23
C GLY A 99 11.23 -17.98 13.39
N MET A 100 10.76 -18.01 14.64
CA MET A 100 11.57 -18.01 15.87
C MET A 100 12.40 -16.73 16.03
N ALA A 101 11.88 -15.60 15.56
CA ALA A 101 12.43 -14.29 15.89
C ALA A 101 12.49 -14.09 17.41
N LYS A 102 13.50 -13.36 17.89
CA LYS A 102 13.64 -13.04 19.31
C LYS A 102 12.51 -12.13 19.78
N MET A 103 12.17 -11.14 18.97
CA MET A 103 11.08 -10.19 19.20
C MET A 103 10.63 -9.63 17.85
N VAL A 104 9.33 -9.52 17.65
CA VAL A 104 8.74 -8.86 16.48
C VAL A 104 7.80 -7.75 16.95
N ILE A 105 8.00 -6.53 16.47
CA ILE A 105 7.12 -5.40 16.75
C ILE A 105 6.45 -4.96 15.45
N GLY A 106 5.13 -5.06 15.37
CA GLY A 106 4.33 -4.54 14.26
C GLY A 106 3.69 -3.21 14.63
N ILE A 107 3.84 -2.19 13.78
CA ILE A 107 3.28 -0.86 13.98
C ILE A 107 2.45 -0.49 12.76
N ASP A 108 1.24 -0.02 12.98
CA ASP A 108 0.36 0.54 11.94
C ASP A 108 -0.65 1.50 12.59
N SER A 109 -1.05 2.56 11.88
CA SER A 109 -2.03 3.52 12.39
C SER A 109 -3.46 2.95 12.36
N SER A 110 -3.73 1.99 11.49
CA SER A 110 -5.06 1.44 11.24
C SER A 110 -5.61 0.63 12.42
N ALA A 111 -6.94 0.66 12.59
CA ALA A 111 -7.64 -0.15 13.59
C ALA A 111 -7.51 -1.66 13.38
N ILE A 112 -7.11 -2.12 12.17
CA ILE A 112 -6.88 -3.54 11.88
C ILE A 112 -5.84 -4.19 12.83
N VAL A 113 -4.95 -3.37 13.40
CA VAL A 113 -3.95 -3.81 14.39
C VAL A 113 -4.60 -4.42 15.63
N ASP A 114 -5.77 -3.92 16.03
CA ASP A 114 -6.50 -4.43 17.18
C ASP A 114 -6.99 -5.86 16.92
N ALA A 115 -7.46 -6.15 15.70
CA ALA A 115 -7.78 -7.51 15.27
C ALA A 115 -6.52 -8.39 15.15
N ALA A 116 -5.40 -7.85 14.63
CA ALA A 116 -4.13 -8.58 14.52
C ALA A 116 -3.61 -9.06 15.89
N ARG A 117 -3.80 -8.27 16.96
CA ARG A 117 -3.48 -8.69 18.35
C ARG A 117 -4.27 -9.93 18.76
N VAL A 118 -5.59 -9.90 18.58
CA VAL A 118 -6.46 -11.03 18.92
C VAL A 118 -6.05 -12.29 18.17
N VAL A 119 -5.76 -12.17 16.86
CA VAL A 119 -5.31 -13.31 16.05
C VAL A 119 -3.97 -13.88 16.55
N ALA A 120 -3.01 -13.02 16.90
CA ALA A 120 -1.72 -13.49 17.42
C ALA A 120 -1.86 -14.21 18.77
N GLU A 121 -2.72 -13.72 19.66
CA GLU A 121 -3.03 -14.38 20.94
C GLU A 121 -3.68 -15.75 20.73
N GLN A 122 -4.66 -15.85 19.83
CA GLN A 122 -5.32 -17.12 19.49
C GLN A 122 -4.39 -18.15 18.84
N ASN A 123 -3.26 -17.72 18.29
CA ASN A 123 -2.24 -18.58 17.69
C ASN A 123 -1.02 -18.79 18.61
N ASP A 124 -1.13 -18.45 19.90
CA ASP A 124 -0.09 -18.62 20.92
C ASP A 124 1.27 -17.97 20.58
N LEU A 125 1.26 -16.88 19.79
CA LEU A 125 2.46 -16.15 19.43
C LEU A 125 2.88 -15.20 20.57
N LYS A 126 3.92 -15.57 21.32
CA LYS A 126 4.36 -14.82 22.53
C LYS A 126 5.50 -13.83 22.28
N ASN A 127 6.20 -13.95 21.16
CA ASN A 127 7.37 -13.15 20.78
C ASN A 127 7.00 -11.99 19.84
N ILE A 128 5.75 -11.56 19.85
CA ILE A 128 5.20 -10.53 18.97
C ILE A 128 4.45 -9.47 19.78
N ARG A 129 4.57 -8.21 19.38
CA ARG A 129 3.80 -7.09 19.91
C ARG A 129 3.28 -6.22 18.77
N PHE A 130 2.00 -5.90 18.80
CA PHE A 130 1.38 -4.99 17.84
C PHE A 130 1.04 -3.67 18.53
N ILE A 131 1.41 -2.55 17.92
CA ILE A 131 1.21 -1.21 18.46
C ILE A 131 0.44 -0.38 17.43
N ARG A 132 -0.67 0.24 17.86
CA ARG A 132 -1.47 1.10 16.99
C ARG A 132 -1.01 2.56 17.07
N GLY A 133 -0.68 3.15 15.92
CA GLY A 133 -0.21 4.52 15.77
C GLY A 133 0.89 4.63 14.71
N ARG A 134 1.36 5.85 14.45
CA ARG A 134 2.57 6.07 13.64
C ARG A 134 3.82 5.82 14.48
N LEU A 135 4.95 5.50 13.86
CA LEU A 135 6.18 5.22 14.62
C LEU A 135 6.55 6.40 15.52
N CYS A 136 6.47 7.65 15.03
CA CYS A 136 6.73 8.85 15.84
C CYS A 136 5.89 8.89 17.11
N GLU A 137 4.60 8.54 17.04
CA GLU A 137 3.68 8.64 18.17
C GLU A 137 3.91 7.57 19.23
N VAL A 138 4.60 6.48 18.88
CA VAL A 138 4.71 5.28 19.71
C VAL A 138 6.15 4.90 20.06
N LEU A 139 7.13 5.77 19.79
CA LEU A 139 8.53 5.55 20.16
C LEU A 139 8.69 5.19 21.65
N HIS A 140 7.94 5.88 22.53
CA HIS A 140 7.93 5.63 23.99
C HIS A 140 7.41 4.23 24.38
N GLN A 141 6.76 3.52 23.46
CA GLN A 141 6.26 2.16 23.70
C GLN A 141 7.29 1.10 23.31
N LEU A 142 8.34 1.46 22.57
CA LEU A 142 9.42 0.55 22.23
C LEU A 142 10.28 0.27 23.48
N PRO A 143 10.84 -0.94 23.65
CA PRO A 143 11.76 -1.20 24.74
C PRO A 143 12.99 -0.28 24.69
N ASP A 144 13.41 0.21 25.86
CA ASP A 144 14.54 1.16 25.96
C ASP A 144 15.81 0.62 25.28
N GLY A 145 16.40 1.44 24.41
CA GLY A 145 17.63 1.11 23.69
C GLY A 145 17.51 -0.03 22.68
N ILE A 146 16.29 -0.48 22.34
CA ILE A 146 16.11 -1.55 21.36
C ILE A 146 16.69 -1.17 19.99
N LYS A 147 17.34 -2.14 19.36
CA LYS A 147 17.75 -2.09 17.97
C LYS A 147 17.22 -3.31 17.22
N PHE A 148 16.93 -3.14 15.94
CA PHE A 148 16.35 -4.16 15.08
C PHE A 148 17.37 -4.67 14.06
N ASP A 149 17.44 -5.99 13.91
CA ASP A 149 18.23 -6.63 12.86
C ASP A 149 17.54 -6.50 11.49
N TYR A 150 16.21 -6.46 11.48
CA TYR A 150 15.40 -6.23 10.28
C TYR A 150 14.33 -5.18 10.52
N VAL A 151 14.20 -4.25 9.58
CA VAL A 151 13.04 -3.37 9.47
C VAL A 151 12.30 -3.76 8.18
N LEU A 152 11.09 -4.27 8.29
CA LEU A 152 10.20 -4.48 7.16
C LEU A 152 9.36 -3.23 6.99
N CYS A 153 9.42 -2.62 5.81
CA CYS A 153 8.64 -1.43 5.49
C CYS A 153 8.55 -1.28 3.97
N GLU A 154 7.34 -1.37 3.41
CA GLU A 154 7.08 -0.99 2.01
C GLU A 154 6.97 0.54 1.94
N TRP A 155 8.11 1.22 2.02
CA TRP A 155 8.21 2.69 2.08
C TRP A 155 7.98 3.40 0.76
N MET A 156 7.84 2.65 -0.34
CA MET A 156 7.67 3.19 -1.68
C MET A 156 6.18 3.32 -2.02
N GLY A 157 5.82 4.49 -2.54
CA GLY A 157 4.50 4.71 -3.13
C GLY A 157 4.54 4.51 -4.64
N PRO A 158 3.40 4.63 -5.35
CA PRO A 158 3.32 4.45 -6.80
C PRO A 158 4.27 5.34 -7.61
N LEU A 159 4.74 6.44 -7.01
CA LEU A 159 5.67 7.40 -7.60
C LEU A 159 6.99 7.49 -6.79
N LEU A 160 7.39 6.37 -6.16
CA LEU A 160 8.56 6.18 -5.28
C LEU A 160 8.45 6.88 -3.91
N LEU A 161 8.63 8.20 -3.85
CA LEU A 161 8.86 8.93 -2.59
C LEU A 161 7.56 9.50 -1.97
N ASN A 162 6.40 9.06 -2.44
CA ASN A 162 5.10 9.63 -2.09
C ASN A 162 4.31 8.84 -1.04
N GLU A 163 4.94 7.87 -0.37
CA GLU A 163 4.28 7.10 0.69
C GLU A 163 4.50 7.72 2.06
N ARG A 164 3.47 7.72 2.91
CA ARG A 164 3.54 8.39 4.22
C ARG A 164 4.51 7.72 5.18
N VAL A 165 4.62 6.39 5.09
CA VAL A 165 5.50 5.59 5.95
C VAL A 165 6.99 5.82 5.65
N LEU A 166 7.34 6.54 4.57
CA LEU A 166 8.73 6.86 4.23
C LEU A 166 9.44 7.60 5.37
N THR A 167 8.79 8.59 6.00
CA THR A 167 9.39 9.32 7.12
C THR A 167 9.71 8.38 8.30
N ASP A 168 8.81 7.46 8.61
CA ASP A 168 9.01 6.45 9.66
C ASP A 168 10.12 5.45 9.29
N ALA A 169 10.21 5.09 8.00
CA ALA A 169 11.25 4.21 7.47
C ALA A 169 12.65 4.84 7.59
N LEU A 170 12.78 6.14 7.26
CA LEU A 170 14.03 6.90 7.38
C LEU A 170 14.47 6.98 8.85
N TYR A 171 13.55 7.32 9.76
CA TYR A 171 13.85 7.34 11.20
C TYR A 171 14.28 5.96 11.70
N ALA A 172 13.55 4.91 11.34
CA ALA A 172 13.89 3.55 11.75
C ALA A 172 15.25 3.09 11.21
N ARG A 173 15.59 3.45 9.97
CA ARG A 173 16.87 3.16 9.35
C ARG A 173 18.03 3.77 10.14
N ASP A 174 17.91 5.05 10.49
CA ASP A 174 19.01 5.81 11.08
C ASP A 174 19.11 5.61 12.61
N HIS A 175 17.99 5.40 13.29
CA HIS A 175 17.93 5.39 14.75
C HIS A 175 17.57 4.05 15.37
N LEU A 176 16.95 3.12 14.63
CA LEU A 176 16.45 1.86 15.21
C LEU A 176 17.12 0.60 14.64
N LEU A 177 17.89 0.67 13.56
CA LEU A 177 18.66 -0.48 13.05
C LEU A 177 19.92 -0.75 13.86
N THR A 178 20.30 -2.04 13.95
CA THR A 178 21.66 -2.45 14.33
C THR A 178 22.65 -2.12 13.21
N GLU A 179 23.95 -2.06 13.51
CA GLU A 179 24.99 -1.80 12.48
C GLU A 179 24.99 -2.83 11.34
N ALA A 180 24.65 -4.08 11.66
CA ALA A 180 24.53 -5.19 10.70
C ALA A 180 23.09 -5.39 10.20
N GLY A 181 22.16 -4.53 10.61
CA GLY A 181 20.74 -4.63 10.31
C GLY A 181 20.43 -4.23 8.87
N ALA A 182 19.22 -4.55 8.41
CA ALA A 182 18.77 -4.21 7.07
C ALA A 182 17.29 -3.82 7.02
N LEU A 183 16.99 -2.77 6.25
CA LEU A 183 15.63 -2.40 5.89
C LEU A 183 15.21 -3.16 4.62
N CYS A 184 14.01 -3.74 4.60
CA CYS A 184 13.51 -4.56 3.49
C CYS A 184 12.15 -4.04 3.00
N PRO A 185 11.99 -3.69 1.70
CA PRO A 185 13.01 -3.70 0.65
C PRO A 185 13.95 -2.49 0.75
N ASN A 186 15.16 -2.56 0.21
CA ASN A 186 16.13 -1.44 0.24
C ASN A 186 16.38 -0.78 -1.12
N ARG A 187 15.65 -1.18 -2.17
CA ARG A 187 15.67 -0.55 -3.48
C ARG A 187 14.26 -0.51 -4.07
N ALA A 188 13.92 0.57 -4.76
CA ALA A 188 12.72 0.66 -5.58
C ALA A 188 13.02 1.43 -6.86
N SER A 189 12.42 1.01 -7.98
CA SER A 189 12.62 1.65 -9.28
C SER A 189 11.29 2.01 -9.95
N LEU A 190 11.27 3.19 -10.59
CA LEU A 190 10.17 3.67 -11.42
C LEU A 190 10.45 3.34 -12.87
N HIS A 191 9.48 2.70 -13.51
CA HIS A 191 9.50 2.39 -14.94
C HIS A 191 8.40 3.16 -15.66
N VAL A 192 8.67 3.62 -16.88
CA VAL A 192 7.72 4.37 -17.71
C VAL A 192 7.39 3.57 -18.96
N ALA A 193 6.13 3.50 -19.36
CA ALA A 193 5.71 2.94 -20.64
C ALA A 193 4.68 3.85 -21.34
N ALA A 194 4.69 3.81 -22.67
CA ALA A 194 3.71 4.50 -23.50
C ALA A 194 2.44 3.66 -23.64
N VAL A 195 1.29 4.30 -23.49
CA VAL A 195 -0.03 3.68 -23.59
C VAL A 195 -0.87 4.38 -24.64
N SER A 196 -1.47 3.58 -25.52
CA SER A 196 -2.42 4.01 -26.53
C SER A 196 -3.81 3.55 -26.10
N ASP A 197 -4.61 4.49 -25.59
CA ASP A 197 -5.97 4.20 -25.13
C ASP A 197 -6.93 5.33 -25.49
N TYR A 198 -7.37 5.34 -26.75
CA TYR A 198 -8.30 6.35 -27.23
C TYR A 198 -9.70 6.17 -26.64
N SER A 199 -10.15 4.93 -26.48
CA SER A 199 -11.47 4.61 -25.92
C SER A 199 -11.60 5.09 -24.49
N PHE A 200 -10.59 4.84 -23.64
CA PHE A 200 -10.61 5.35 -22.27
C PHE A 200 -10.64 6.88 -22.23
N ARG A 201 -9.89 7.57 -23.10
CA ARG A 201 -9.94 9.03 -23.21
C ARG A 201 -11.32 9.53 -23.62
N LEU A 202 -11.98 8.87 -24.57
CA LEU A 202 -13.35 9.21 -24.97
C LEU A 202 -14.32 9.11 -23.79
N ASP A 203 -14.23 8.00 -23.04
CA ASP A 203 -15.16 7.68 -21.96
C ASP A 203 -14.95 8.52 -20.69
N THR A 204 -13.74 9.06 -20.47
CA THR A 204 -13.38 9.81 -19.25
C THR A 204 -13.22 11.31 -19.46
N GLU A 205 -12.74 11.72 -20.63
CA GLU A 205 -12.48 13.13 -20.95
C GLU A 205 -13.55 13.66 -21.91
N ASP A 206 -13.66 13.09 -23.12
CA ASP A 206 -14.56 13.65 -24.14
C ASP A 206 -16.05 13.46 -23.80
N PHE A 207 -16.37 12.53 -22.91
CA PHE A 207 -17.69 12.37 -22.29
C PHE A 207 -18.26 13.70 -21.78
N TRP A 208 -17.43 14.55 -21.18
CA TRP A 208 -17.86 15.82 -20.59
C TRP A 208 -18.18 16.91 -21.62
N SER A 209 -17.89 16.69 -22.90
CA SER A 209 -18.26 17.64 -23.97
C SER A 209 -19.77 17.82 -24.05
N ASN A 210 -20.55 16.74 -23.82
CA ASN A 210 -22.00 16.79 -23.88
C ASN A 210 -22.63 15.75 -22.98
N VAL A 211 -23.17 16.21 -21.85
CA VAL A 211 -23.86 15.38 -20.88
C VAL A 211 -25.33 15.76 -20.91
N TYR A 212 -26.16 14.95 -21.57
CA TYR A 212 -27.61 15.21 -21.75
C TYR A 212 -27.94 16.57 -22.40
N GLY A 213 -27.11 17.04 -23.32
CA GLY A 213 -27.26 18.35 -23.98
C GLY A 213 -26.56 19.51 -23.26
N PHE A 214 -26.06 19.30 -22.03
CA PHE A 214 -25.29 20.30 -21.29
C PHE A 214 -23.79 20.19 -21.62
N GLN A 215 -23.16 21.34 -21.89
CA GLN A 215 -21.72 21.43 -22.11
C GLN A 215 -21.01 21.48 -20.74
N MET A 216 -20.19 20.46 -20.44
CA MET A 216 -19.47 20.34 -19.16
C MET A 216 -17.94 20.37 -19.35
N GLU A 217 -17.45 21.10 -20.37
CA GLU A 217 -16.03 21.26 -20.69
C GLU A 217 -15.10 21.55 -19.49
N PRO A 218 -15.47 22.34 -18.46
CA PRO A 218 -14.61 22.53 -17.29
C PRO A 218 -14.21 21.24 -16.56
N MET A 219 -15.00 20.17 -16.66
CA MET A 219 -14.69 18.87 -16.04
C MET A 219 -13.49 18.18 -16.70
N LYS A 220 -13.24 18.43 -18.00
CA LYS A 220 -12.10 17.84 -18.72
C LYS A 220 -10.77 18.25 -18.11
N GLU A 221 -10.66 19.50 -17.66
CA GLU A 221 -9.41 19.97 -17.06
C GLU A 221 -9.14 19.31 -15.72
N LEU A 222 -10.19 18.98 -14.95
CA LEU A 222 -10.06 18.23 -13.70
C LEU A 222 -9.53 16.81 -13.98
N VAL A 223 -10.14 16.10 -14.94
CA VAL A 223 -9.69 14.76 -15.37
C VAL A 223 -8.23 14.79 -15.86
N ARG A 224 -7.87 15.77 -16.70
CA ARG A 224 -6.51 15.88 -17.25
C ARG A 224 -5.44 16.28 -16.23
N GLN A 225 -5.82 16.74 -15.05
CA GLN A 225 -4.89 17.09 -13.96
C GLN A 225 -4.73 15.97 -12.94
N GLU A 226 -5.54 14.92 -13.00
CA GLU A 226 -5.49 13.83 -12.03
C GLU A 226 -4.53 12.72 -12.50
N VAL A 227 -3.81 12.14 -11.54
CA VAL A 227 -3.05 10.91 -11.76
C VAL A 227 -4.01 9.74 -11.55
N GLU A 228 -4.23 8.96 -12.60
CA GLU A 228 -5.15 7.83 -12.59
C GLU A 228 -4.46 6.57 -12.06
N MET A 229 -5.06 5.89 -11.07
CA MET A 229 -4.55 4.60 -10.57
C MET A 229 -5.47 3.47 -11.06
N CYS A 230 -5.06 2.79 -12.14
CA CYS A 230 -5.83 1.69 -12.70
C CYS A 230 -4.93 0.71 -13.45
N ALA A 231 -5.35 -0.55 -13.52
CA ALA A 231 -4.63 -1.57 -14.27
C ALA A 231 -4.78 -1.32 -15.79
N ILE A 232 -3.66 -1.35 -16.51
CA ILE A 232 -3.62 -1.12 -17.96
C ILE A 232 -3.62 -2.45 -18.70
N PRO A 233 -4.57 -2.68 -19.63
CA PRO A 233 -4.54 -3.86 -20.49
C PRO A 233 -3.23 -3.93 -21.29
N GLY A 234 -2.58 -5.11 -21.32
CA GLY A 234 -1.34 -5.28 -22.08
C GLY A 234 -1.47 -4.96 -23.57
N SER A 235 -2.69 -5.05 -24.13
CA SER A 235 -3.00 -4.65 -25.50
C SER A 235 -2.82 -3.15 -25.76
N ASN A 236 -2.87 -2.31 -24.73
CA ASN A 236 -2.84 -0.85 -24.85
C ASN A 236 -1.41 -0.31 -24.67
N ILE A 237 -0.46 -1.15 -24.27
CA ILE A 237 0.94 -0.79 -24.06
C ILE A 237 1.68 -0.86 -25.40
N VAL A 238 2.29 0.26 -25.79
CA VAL A 238 2.90 0.45 -27.13
C VAL A 238 4.39 0.75 -27.09
N SER A 239 5.03 0.57 -25.94
CA SER A 239 6.49 0.62 -25.82
C SER A 239 7.01 -0.46 -24.88
N ALA A 240 8.30 -0.77 -24.99
CA ALA A 240 9.00 -1.41 -23.89
C ALA A 240 9.03 -0.46 -22.66
N PRO A 241 8.99 -0.99 -21.42
CA PRO A 241 9.17 -0.17 -20.23
C PRO A 241 10.61 0.36 -20.16
N CYS A 242 10.77 1.61 -19.76
CA CYS A 242 12.05 2.26 -19.52
C CYS A 242 12.23 2.52 -18.03
N LEU A 243 13.30 2.00 -17.43
CA LEU A 243 13.69 2.36 -16.07
C LEU A 243 14.12 3.84 -16.06
N ALA A 244 13.31 4.68 -15.41
CA ALA A 244 13.54 6.12 -15.36
C ALA A 244 14.35 6.52 -14.12
N HIS A 245 13.99 5.96 -12.96
CA HIS A 245 14.65 6.31 -11.70
C HIS A 245 14.74 5.13 -10.75
N THR A 246 15.75 5.14 -9.89
CA THR A 246 15.96 4.14 -8.85
C THR A 246 16.37 4.83 -7.56
N VAL A 247 15.68 4.48 -6.47
CA VAL A 247 15.99 4.93 -5.13
C VAL A 247 16.58 3.77 -4.34
N HIS A 248 17.70 4.01 -3.68
CA HIS A 248 18.33 3.08 -2.75
C HIS A 248 18.16 3.61 -1.33
N MET A 249 17.48 2.84 -0.48
CA MET A 249 17.23 3.22 0.92
C MET A 249 18.53 3.46 1.69
N ASP A 250 19.58 2.70 1.39
CA ASP A 250 20.87 2.80 2.08
C ASP A 250 21.61 4.13 1.84
N THR A 251 21.35 4.81 0.72
CA THR A 251 22.03 6.05 0.33
C THR A 251 21.08 7.25 0.26
N LEU A 252 19.79 7.04 0.51
CA LEU A 252 18.79 8.11 0.51
C LEU A 252 19.08 9.09 1.65
N GLU A 253 18.94 10.39 1.40
CA GLU A 253 19.08 11.42 2.43
C GLU A 253 18.11 11.11 3.59
N GLY A 254 18.64 11.08 4.82
CA GLY A 254 17.84 10.91 6.04
C GLY A 254 17.07 12.17 6.41
N LEU A 255 16.41 12.13 7.56
CA LEU A 255 15.76 13.30 8.14
C LEU A 255 16.81 14.35 8.52
N THR A 256 16.52 15.64 8.32
CA THR A 256 17.39 16.70 8.83
C THR A 256 17.37 16.74 10.35
N ALA A 257 18.33 17.42 10.99
CA ALA A 257 18.35 17.55 12.44
C ALA A 257 17.06 18.20 12.99
N GLU A 258 16.52 19.18 12.27
CA GLU A 258 15.26 19.84 12.60
C GLU A 258 14.06 18.88 12.45
N GLU A 259 14.04 18.08 11.38
CA GLU A 259 13.00 17.07 11.16
C GLU A 259 13.04 15.99 12.24
N THR A 260 14.22 15.48 12.59
CA THR A 260 14.40 14.50 13.65
C THR A 260 13.94 15.05 15.00
N ALA A 261 14.33 16.29 15.34
CA ALA A 261 13.88 16.92 16.58
C ALA A 261 12.36 17.10 16.63
N ALA A 262 11.74 17.50 15.52
CA ALA A 262 10.29 17.61 15.42
C ALA A 262 9.58 16.25 15.53
N TYR A 263 10.16 15.21 14.89
CA TYR A 263 9.67 13.84 14.92
C TYR A 263 9.68 13.26 16.34
N GLU A 264 10.76 13.48 17.09
CA GLU A 264 10.89 13.05 18.48
C GLU A 264 10.05 13.89 19.46
N ALA A 265 9.88 15.19 19.20
CA ALA A 265 8.99 16.03 20.00
C ALA A 265 7.53 15.56 19.91
N GLN A 266 7.06 15.19 18.72
CA GLN A 266 5.74 14.61 18.52
C GLN A 266 5.51 13.31 19.31
N ALA A 267 6.56 12.52 19.52
CA ALA A 267 6.52 11.33 20.35
C ALA A 267 6.19 11.65 21.82
N ASN A 268 6.82 12.70 22.35
CA ASN A 268 6.65 13.14 23.73
C ASN A 268 5.25 13.73 23.97
N GLU A 269 4.73 14.52 23.03
CA GLU A 269 3.37 15.06 23.09
C GLU A 269 2.31 13.95 23.03
N SER A 270 2.54 12.94 22.20
CA SER A 270 1.63 11.80 22.05
C SER A 270 1.61 10.90 23.29
N ALA A 271 2.74 10.74 23.97
CA ALA A 271 2.83 10.03 25.25
C ALA A 271 2.01 10.73 26.35
N ALA A 272 1.91 12.06 26.32
CA ALA A 272 1.22 12.86 27.34
C ALA A 272 -0.31 12.96 27.17
N SER A 273 -0.87 12.63 26.00
CA SER A 273 -2.27 12.95 25.63
C SER A 273 -3.25 11.77 25.57
N ARG A 274 -2.80 10.53 25.81
CA ARG A 274 -3.56 9.32 25.42
C ARG A 274 -4.60 8.77 26.41
N ASP A 275 -4.91 9.47 27.51
CA ASP A 275 -5.89 8.98 28.50
C ASP A 275 -7.38 9.08 28.06
N ASN A 276 -7.72 9.62 26.87
CA ASN A 276 -9.13 9.97 26.55
C ASN A 276 -9.56 9.96 25.06
N GLU A 277 -9.05 9.10 24.17
CA GLU A 277 -9.52 9.07 22.76
C GLU A 277 -10.12 7.69 22.36
N GLU A 278 -11.45 7.59 22.42
CA GLU A 278 -12.26 6.46 21.89
C GLU A 278 -12.46 6.52 20.36
N GLU A 279 -12.16 7.64 19.71
CA GLU A 279 -12.30 7.82 18.26
C GLU A 279 -10.93 7.86 17.57
N ASN A 280 -10.84 7.22 16.40
CA ASN A 280 -9.68 7.28 15.51
C ASN A 280 -9.42 8.77 15.18
N PRO A 281 -8.37 9.42 15.73
CA PRO A 281 -8.21 10.84 15.56
C PRO A 281 -7.99 11.12 14.08
N VAL A 282 -8.92 11.88 13.48
CA VAL A 282 -8.80 12.42 12.13
C VAL A 282 -7.40 13.02 12.01
N GLU A 283 -6.63 12.49 11.05
CA GLU A 283 -5.17 12.61 10.97
C GLU A 283 -4.60 13.94 11.46
N ARG A 284 -3.73 13.86 12.47
CA ARG A 284 -2.90 14.99 12.88
C ARG A 284 -1.98 15.38 11.71
N ARG A 285 -1.79 16.69 11.53
CA ARG A 285 -0.98 17.34 10.48
C ARG A 285 0.28 16.51 10.14
N TRP A 286 0.34 16.00 8.91
CA TRP A 286 1.51 15.29 8.39
C TRP A 286 2.35 16.23 7.53
N VAL A 287 3.67 16.17 7.68
CA VAL A 287 4.63 16.89 6.85
C VAL A 287 5.54 15.83 6.21
N PRO A 288 5.66 15.79 4.88
CA PRO A 288 6.55 14.86 4.20
C PRO A 288 8.01 15.15 4.57
N ALA A 289 8.86 14.13 4.62
CA ALA A 289 10.30 14.33 4.80
C ALA A 289 10.88 15.21 3.67
N ALA A 290 11.95 15.96 3.96
CA ALA A 290 12.59 16.90 3.04
C ALA A 290 12.99 16.23 1.72
N VAL A 291 13.39 14.96 1.75
CA VAL A 291 13.71 14.18 0.56
C VAL A 291 12.49 13.95 -0.35
N ALA A 292 11.29 13.76 0.21
CA ALA A 292 10.04 13.67 -0.54
C ALA A 292 9.59 15.04 -1.06
N GLN A 293 9.82 16.11 -0.30
CA GLN A 293 9.55 17.48 -0.73
C GLN A 293 10.44 17.93 -1.89
N LYS A 294 11.72 17.57 -1.85
CA LYS A 294 12.70 17.79 -2.93
C LYS A 294 12.37 16.92 -4.15
N GLY A 295 11.99 15.67 -3.90
CA GLY A 295 11.62 14.73 -4.94
C GLY A 295 12.77 14.34 -5.85
N TYR A 296 12.46 13.96 -7.08
CA TYR A 296 13.44 13.60 -8.10
C TYR A 296 13.01 14.05 -9.49
N GLU A 297 13.97 14.10 -10.39
CA GLU A 297 13.77 14.32 -11.81
C GLU A 297 14.54 13.27 -12.60
N ALA A 298 13.89 12.68 -13.61
CA ALA A 298 14.45 11.60 -14.41
C ALA A 298 14.10 11.77 -15.88
N ALA A 299 15.09 11.60 -16.75
CA ALA A 299 14.89 11.48 -18.18
C ALA A 299 14.50 10.04 -18.53
N PHE A 300 13.66 9.87 -19.55
CA PHE A 300 13.32 8.56 -20.09
C PHE A 300 13.38 8.58 -21.62
N THR A 301 13.56 7.40 -22.21
CA THR A 301 13.47 7.21 -23.66
C THR A 301 12.72 5.92 -23.94
N LEU A 302 11.53 6.04 -24.52
CA LEU A 302 10.66 4.92 -24.87
C LEU A 302 10.92 4.53 -26.32
N SER A 303 11.02 3.23 -26.57
CA SER A 303 11.08 2.67 -27.94
C SER A 303 9.72 2.07 -28.28
N ILE A 304 9.08 2.60 -29.32
CA ILE A 304 7.72 2.25 -29.72
C ILE A 304 7.71 0.89 -30.41
N SER A 305 6.81 0.00 -29.98
CA SER A 305 6.74 -1.39 -30.45
C SER A 305 5.89 -1.56 -31.72
N ARG A 306 4.96 -0.63 -31.96
CA ARG A 306 4.06 -0.64 -33.13
C ARG A 306 3.50 0.75 -33.41
N ASP A 307 3.03 0.95 -34.63
CA ASP A 307 2.34 2.18 -35.03
C ASP A 307 1.13 2.43 -34.12
N ALA A 308 1.06 3.62 -33.53
CA ALA A 308 0.00 3.98 -32.58
C ALA A 308 -0.05 5.50 -32.36
N THR A 309 -1.08 5.94 -31.66
CA THR A 309 -1.10 7.27 -31.01
C THR A 309 -1.01 7.07 -29.51
N VAL A 310 0.03 7.60 -28.87
CA VAL A 310 0.21 7.55 -27.42
C VAL A 310 -0.69 8.61 -26.79
N HIS A 311 -1.52 8.18 -25.86
CA HIS A 311 -2.45 9.05 -25.13
C HIS A 311 -2.05 9.21 -23.67
N TYR A 312 -1.36 8.21 -23.10
CA TYR A 312 -0.98 8.19 -21.70
C TYR A 312 0.48 7.75 -21.54
N LEU A 313 1.11 8.26 -20.48
CA LEU A 313 2.34 7.68 -19.93
C LEU A 313 1.97 6.98 -18.63
N THR A 314 2.40 5.73 -18.49
CA THR A 314 2.09 4.90 -17.32
C THR A 314 3.36 4.56 -16.58
N PHE A 315 3.29 4.68 -15.25
CA PHE A 315 4.37 4.47 -14.32
C PHE A 315 4.15 3.18 -13.54
N TYR A 316 5.17 2.33 -13.52
CA TYR A 316 5.18 1.08 -12.79
C TYR A 316 6.28 1.10 -11.74
N LEU A 317 6.00 0.47 -10.61
CA LEU A 317 6.90 0.41 -9.47
C LEU A 317 7.42 -1.01 -9.29
N ASP A 318 8.74 -1.17 -9.27
CA ASP A 318 9.38 -2.37 -8.72
C ASP A 318 9.97 -2.10 -7.34
N ALA A 319 10.21 -3.18 -6.61
CA ALA A 319 10.97 -3.14 -5.37
C ALA A 319 11.92 -4.33 -5.28
N ALA A 320 13.02 -4.17 -4.58
CA ALA A 320 13.99 -5.23 -4.37
C ALA A 320 14.67 -5.12 -3.02
N PHE A 321 15.10 -6.27 -2.54
CA PHE A 321 15.93 -6.38 -1.37
C PHE A 321 17.25 -7.05 -1.73
N THR A 322 18.36 -6.39 -1.40
CA THR A 322 19.70 -6.95 -1.49
C THR A 322 20.32 -6.93 -0.10
N SER A 323 20.56 -8.10 0.49
CA SER A 323 21.23 -8.23 1.77
C SER A 323 22.75 -8.09 1.62
N LYS A 324 23.36 -7.32 2.53
CA LYS A 324 24.83 -7.20 2.62
C LYS A 324 25.49 -8.45 3.20
N THR A 325 24.78 -9.21 4.01
CA THR A 325 25.33 -10.32 4.82
C THR A 325 24.83 -11.69 4.36
N ASN A 326 23.71 -11.77 3.64
CA ASN A 326 23.15 -13.02 3.14
C ASN A 326 22.59 -12.87 1.72
N PRO A 327 23.42 -13.01 0.67
CA PRO A 327 22.96 -12.89 -0.73
C PRO A 327 21.83 -13.86 -1.11
N GLY A 328 21.72 -15.00 -0.42
CA GLY A 328 20.62 -15.96 -0.61
C GLY A 328 19.25 -15.44 -0.15
N ALA A 329 19.23 -14.31 0.58
CA ALA A 329 18.02 -13.63 1.02
C ALA A 329 17.54 -12.53 0.05
N ASN A 330 18.20 -12.35 -1.10
CA ASN A 330 17.82 -11.33 -2.06
C ASN A 330 16.51 -11.68 -2.75
N PHE A 331 15.68 -10.67 -3.02
CA PHE A 331 14.45 -10.83 -3.80
C PHE A 331 14.15 -9.58 -4.63
N VAL A 332 13.29 -9.75 -5.64
CA VAL A 332 12.76 -8.67 -6.48
C VAL A 332 11.25 -8.86 -6.65
N LEU A 333 10.50 -7.83 -6.31
CA LEU A 333 9.10 -7.63 -6.66
C LEU A 333 9.07 -6.93 -8.03
N ALA A 334 9.15 -7.73 -9.09
CA ALA A 334 9.32 -7.23 -10.44
C ALA A 334 8.04 -6.61 -11.02
N VAL A 335 8.23 -5.82 -12.08
CA VAL A 335 7.15 -5.24 -12.88
C VAL A 335 6.93 -6.06 -14.15
N ARG A 336 5.65 -6.26 -14.49
CA ARG A 336 5.20 -6.83 -15.75
C ARG A 336 4.05 -5.99 -16.31
N PRO A 337 4.33 -5.04 -17.22
CA PRO A 337 3.30 -4.20 -17.81
C PRO A 337 2.22 -5.06 -18.50
N GLY A 338 0.95 -4.78 -18.25
CA GLY A 338 -0.18 -5.56 -18.77
C GLY A 338 -0.44 -6.89 -18.07
N GLY A 339 0.32 -7.21 -17.01
CA GLY A 339 0.12 -8.39 -16.16
C GLY A 339 -0.18 -8.00 -14.72
N ALA A 340 -0.18 -9.00 -13.82
CA ALA A 340 -0.31 -8.76 -12.39
C ALA A 340 0.99 -8.18 -11.81
N ASN A 341 0.88 -7.02 -11.16
CA ASN A 341 1.95 -6.31 -10.46
C ASN A 341 1.66 -6.23 -8.96
N ASN A 342 2.69 -5.99 -8.14
CA ASN A 342 2.56 -5.86 -6.68
C ASN A 342 1.90 -4.54 -6.25
N TRP A 343 2.01 -3.51 -7.09
CA TRP A 343 1.30 -2.23 -6.97
C TRP A 343 0.53 -1.99 -8.25
N THR A 344 -0.64 -1.35 -8.12
CA THR A 344 -1.38 -0.88 -9.29
C THR A 344 -0.61 0.29 -9.90
N GLU A 345 -0.38 0.22 -11.20
CA GLU A 345 0.27 1.29 -11.95
C GLU A 345 -0.55 2.59 -11.95
N VAL A 346 0.15 3.70 -12.20
CA VAL A 346 -0.46 5.03 -12.29
C VAL A 346 -0.19 5.66 -13.64
N SER A 347 -1.16 6.40 -14.18
CA SER A 347 -1.11 6.95 -15.52
C SER A 347 -1.39 8.45 -15.52
N VAL A 348 -0.76 9.15 -16.45
CA VAL A 348 -1.04 10.56 -16.75
C VAL A 348 -1.47 10.71 -18.20
N GLY A 349 -2.58 11.43 -18.42
CA GLY A 349 -3.10 11.71 -19.75
C GLY A 349 -2.32 12.83 -20.42
N LEU A 350 -1.69 12.55 -21.56
CA LEU A 350 -0.96 13.56 -22.33
C LEU A 350 -1.92 14.66 -22.79
N ARG A 351 -1.47 15.91 -22.67
CA ARG A 351 -2.24 17.08 -23.11
C ARG A 351 -2.43 17.07 -24.62
N GLU A 352 -1.37 16.75 -25.36
CA GLU A 352 -1.41 16.47 -26.79
C GLU A 352 -1.01 15.01 -27.05
N PRO A 353 -1.88 14.19 -27.68
CA PRO A 353 -1.53 12.82 -28.06
C PRO A 353 -0.35 12.77 -29.05
N LEU A 354 0.47 11.73 -28.95
CA LEU A 354 1.70 11.59 -29.73
C LEU A 354 1.56 10.47 -30.78
N PRO A 355 1.28 10.79 -32.06
CA PRO A 355 1.30 9.82 -33.14
C PRO A 355 2.75 9.36 -33.41
N VAL A 356 2.96 8.04 -33.46
CA VAL A 356 4.28 7.43 -33.57
C VAL A 356 4.27 6.19 -34.46
N MET A 357 5.40 5.90 -35.10
CA MET A 357 5.63 4.66 -35.84
C MET A 357 6.42 3.63 -35.03
N ALA A 358 6.31 2.35 -35.41
CA ALA A 358 7.13 1.28 -34.87
C ALA A 358 8.62 1.61 -34.98
N GLY A 359 9.36 1.44 -33.88
CA GLY A 359 10.78 1.77 -33.79
C GLY A 359 11.08 3.26 -33.55
N GLU A 360 10.08 4.15 -33.60
CA GLU A 360 10.23 5.54 -33.21
C GLU A 360 10.55 5.65 -31.71
N LYS A 361 11.25 6.73 -31.33
CA LYS A 361 11.56 7.04 -29.93
C LYS A 361 10.72 8.20 -29.43
N ILE A 362 10.23 8.08 -28.20
CA ILE A 362 9.71 9.20 -27.42
C ILE A 362 10.73 9.52 -26.33
N GLN A 363 11.22 10.75 -26.32
CA GLN A 363 12.13 11.25 -25.28
C GLN A 363 11.35 12.15 -24.35
N GLY A 364 11.65 12.08 -23.06
CA GLY A 364 10.92 12.87 -22.09
C GLY A 364 11.61 12.95 -20.75
N ARG A 365 10.93 13.65 -19.84
CA ARG A 365 11.35 13.87 -18.48
C ARG A 365 10.15 13.79 -17.56
N VAL A 366 10.33 13.17 -16.40
CA VAL A 366 9.37 13.17 -15.31
C VAL A 366 10.03 13.80 -14.09
N ARG A 367 9.29 14.67 -13.40
CA ARG A 367 9.65 15.22 -12.10
C ARG A 367 8.54 14.93 -11.11
N VAL A 368 8.89 14.41 -9.95
CA VAL A 368 7.94 14.03 -8.90
C VAL A 368 8.39 14.64 -7.58
N TYR A 369 7.49 15.31 -6.87
CA TYR A 369 7.77 15.90 -5.55
C TYR A 369 6.48 16.09 -4.74
N THR A 370 6.60 16.12 -3.40
CA THR A 370 5.46 16.25 -2.49
C THR A 370 5.61 17.51 -1.63
N PRO A 371 5.05 18.66 -2.06
CA PRO A 371 5.29 19.93 -1.38
C PRO A 371 4.58 20.03 -0.02
N ALA A 372 5.21 20.70 0.94
CA ALA A 372 4.71 20.83 2.31
C ALA A 372 3.51 21.79 2.45
N ASP A 373 3.41 22.80 1.58
CA ASP A 373 2.38 23.85 1.62
C ASP A 373 0.97 23.33 1.28
N LYS A 374 0.87 22.22 0.54
CA LYS A 374 -0.39 21.51 0.25
C LYS A 374 -0.77 20.49 1.33
N GLY A 375 -0.37 20.73 2.57
CA GLY A 375 -0.62 19.83 3.71
C GLY A 375 0.08 18.48 3.60
N GLY A 376 1.09 18.37 2.72
CA GLY A 376 1.83 17.14 2.46
C GLY A 376 1.07 16.07 1.69
N LYS A 377 -0.26 16.16 1.55
CA LYS A 377 -1.08 15.04 1.03
C LYS A 377 -1.02 14.88 -0.48
N ILE A 378 -0.55 15.89 -1.21
CA ILE A 378 -0.58 15.94 -2.67
C ILE A 378 0.84 15.81 -3.20
N THR A 379 1.07 14.80 -4.03
CA THR A 379 2.25 14.65 -4.87
C THR A 379 2.01 15.28 -6.23
N VAL A 380 2.96 16.08 -6.69
CA VAL A 380 2.95 16.72 -8.00
C VAL A 380 3.81 15.90 -8.96
N VAL A 381 3.27 15.61 -10.14
CA VAL A 381 3.96 14.94 -11.24
C VAL A 381 4.01 15.88 -12.43
N GLU A 382 5.19 16.28 -12.85
CA GLU A 382 5.40 17.09 -14.05
C GLU A 382 6.04 16.21 -15.12
N VAL A 383 5.44 16.19 -16.31
CA VAL A 383 5.92 15.35 -17.41
C VAL A 383 6.09 16.18 -18.66
N THR A 384 7.20 15.95 -19.37
CA THR A 384 7.40 16.38 -20.75
C THR A 384 7.70 15.17 -21.62
N ALA A 385 7.15 15.14 -22.84
CA ALA A 385 7.37 14.07 -23.79
C ALA A 385 7.38 14.60 -25.23
N LYS A 386 8.30 14.09 -26.04
CA LYS A 386 8.55 14.54 -27.40
C LYS A 386 8.81 13.39 -28.35
N THR A 387 8.17 13.42 -29.51
CA THR A 387 8.38 12.45 -30.60
C THR A 387 9.68 12.73 -31.36
N ALA A 388 10.26 11.71 -31.99
CA ALA A 388 11.42 11.88 -32.87
C ALA A 388 11.03 12.53 -34.22
N GLY A 389 9.74 12.51 -34.57
CA GLY A 389 9.20 13.23 -35.72
C GLY A 389 8.99 12.39 -36.96
N GLN A 390 8.91 11.06 -36.84
CA GLN A 390 8.70 10.23 -38.04
C GLN A 390 7.28 10.39 -38.60
N VAL A 391 6.28 10.63 -37.73
CA VAL A 391 4.93 11.08 -38.14
C VAL A 391 4.81 12.60 -38.06
N ALA A 392 5.01 13.16 -36.88
CA ALA A 392 5.00 14.60 -36.60
C ALA A 392 5.90 14.89 -35.39
N VAL A 393 6.58 16.04 -35.39
CA VAL A 393 7.35 16.52 -34.24
C VAL A 393 6.38 17.22 -33.28
N ILE A 394 5.99 16.53 -32.22
CA ILE A 394 5.09 17.04 -31.18
C ILE A 394 5.81 16.96 -29.83
N GLU A 395 5.67 18.02 -29.04
CA GLU A 395 6.20 18.12 -27.68
C GLU A 395 5.06 18.53 -26.75
N THR A 396 4.72 17.66 -25.82
CA THR A 396 3.64 17.88 -24.85
C THR A 396 4.22 17.98 -23.44
N SER A 397 3.64 18.85 -22.63
CA SER A 397 3.95 18.97 -21.21
C SER A 397 2.68 19.00 -20.38
N GLY A 398 2.75 18.55 -19.12
CA GLY A 398 1.63 18.58 -18.21
C GLY A 398 2.04 18.45 -16.75
N THR A 399 1.23 19.02 -15.88
CA THR A 399 1.32 18.87 -14.42
C THR A 399 0.09 18.13 -13.94
N TYR A 400 0.32 17.13 -13.10
CA TYR A 400 -0.70 16.23 -12.58
C TYR A 400 -0.56 16.12 -11.06
N TYR A 401 -1.66 15.77 -10.39
CA TYR A 401 -1.75 15.68 -8.95
C TYR A 401 -2.19 14.28 -8.55
N TYR A 402 -1.41 13.68 -7.64
CA TYR A 402 -1.73 12.42 -6.99
C TYR A 402 -1.95 12.70 -5.50
N GLN A 403 -2.97 12.08 -4.91
CA GLN A 403 -3.20 12.18 -3.47
C GLN A 403 -3.34 10.77 -2.88
N SER A 404 -2.49 10.43 -1.92
CA SER A 404 -2.71 9.26 -1.07
C SER A 404 -3.71 9.63 0.02
N TYR A 405 -4.67 8.73 0.29
CA TYR A 405 -5.67 8.90 1.34
C TYR A 405 -5.11 8.60 2.71
#